data_AF-A0A7K9I5Z4-F1
#
_entry.id   AF-A0A7K9I5Z4-F1
#
_cell.length_a   1.000
_cell.length_b   1.000
_cell.length_c   1.000
_cell.angle_alpha   90.00
_cell.angle_beta   90.00
_cell.angle_gamma   90.00
#
_symmetry.space_group_name_H-M   'P 1'
#
loop_
_entity.id
_entity.type
_entity.pdbx_description
1 polymer ?
#
loop_
_entity_poly.entity_id
_entity_poly.type
_entity_poly.pdbx_seq_one_letter_code
_entity_poly.pdbx_strand_id
1 'polypeptide(L)'
;QAVENQLKICGIKRNVDVLILYLAGQELRSIPSLSQFRRLRYLWINNNKIQDLTFLNKNYCLTELYLNHNELTAISGALKHLHALQILLLHNNKLRKLDKTVKELKGMISLQTLNLFCNPLAQDPDYRLYVIYSLPSVQLLDRKSVTQRERELALHLYNCEWSRVVQSIAFGKRVNTTLGTEVGSDRYTQRARRLIVPSGYEFGNHTNKVLFENPEDAILLRAMARALMEFSYFDWNKVATCQEGRLVNKAVEPWKKLTVQFR
;
A
#
# COMPACT_ATOMS: atom_id res chain seq x y z
N GLN A 1 -0.16 35.68 25.36
CA GLN A 1 -0.99 35.57 26.59
C GLN A 1 -1.30 34.13 27.01
N ALA A 2 -2.01 33.34 26.21
CA ALA A 2 -2.41 31.96 26.56
C ALA A 2 -1.26 31.05 27.05
N VAL A 3 -0.18 30.98 26.25
CA VAL A 3 1.02 30.20 26.58
C VAL A 3 1.69 30.72 27.86
N GLU A 4 1.88 32.03 27.98
CA GLU A 4 2.49 32.65 29.17
C GLU A 4 1.66 32.45 30.44
N ASN A 5 0.33 32.52 30.34
CA ASN A 5 -0.56 32.25 31.46
C ASN A 5 -0.40 30.80 31.92
N GLN A 6 -0.32 29.85 30.99
CA GLN A 6 -0.06 28.45 31.35
C GLN A 6 1.32 28.24 31.97
N LEU A 7 2.36 28.88 31.43
CA LEU A 7 3.71 28.80 32.02
C LEU A 7 3.75 29.37 33.44
N LYS A 8 3.01 30.46 33.70
CA LYS A 8 2.85 31.04 35.04
C LYS A 8 2.12 30.08 35.98
N ILE A 9 1.03 29.46 35.53
CA ILE A 9 0.28 28.47 36.32
C ILE A 9 1.16 27.26 36.66
N CYS A 10 1.96 26.78 35.71
CA CYS A 10 2.85 25.64 35.91
C CYS A 10 4.15 26.00 36.66
N GLY A 11 4.38 27.27 36.99
CA GLY A 11 5.57 27.73 37.74
C GLY A 11 6.89 27.47 37.01
N ILE A 12 6.87 27.35 35.68
CA ILE A 12 8.06 26.95 34.91
C ILE A 12 8.96 28.15 34.70
N LYS A 13 10.19 28.09 35.25
CA LYS A 13 11.18 29.17 35.16
C LYS A 13 12.00 29.16 33.87
N ARG A 14 12.12 28.01 33.20
CA ARG A 14 12.93 27.84 31.98
C ARG A 14 12.13 27.14 30.89
N ASN A 15 12.12 27.71 29.68
CA ASN A 15 11.42 27.14 28.52
C ASN A 15 11.92 25.73 28.13
N VAL A 16 13.15 25.37 28.51
CA VAL A 16 13.73 24.04 28.23
C VAL A 16 13.08 22.92 29.05
N ASP A 17 12.49 23.24 30.19
CA ASP A 17 11.91 22.27 31.12
C ASP A 17 10.42 21.99 30.83
N VAL A 18 9.84 22.66 29.84
CA VAL A 18 8.43 22.48 29.46
C VAL A 18 8.25 21.15 28.74
N LEU A 19 7.74 20.16 29.45
CA LEU A 19 7.37 18.85 28.92
C LEU A 19 5.92 18.80 28.46
N ILE A 20 5.07 19.61 29.11
CA ILE A 20 3.61 19.55 29.01
C ILE A 20 3.07 20.97 28.82
N LEU A 21 2.19 21.12 27.81
CA LEU A 21 1.52 22.40 27.53
C LEU A 21 0.01 22.17 27.35
N TYR A 22 -0.77 22.81 28.22
CA TYR A 22 -2.25 22.78 28.20
C TYR A 22 -2.82 24.11 27.68
N LEU A 23 -3.43 24.07 26.50
CA LEU A 23 -4.04 25.22 25.83
C LEU A 23 -5.47 24.91 25.36
N ALA A 24 -6.14 23.98 26.03
CA ALA A 24 -7.49 23.55 25.66
C ALA A 24 -8.54 24.64 25.96
N GLY A 25 -9.52 24.81 25.06
CA GLY A 25 -10.72 25.61 25.35
C GLY A 25 -10.49 27.13 25.45
N GLN A 26 -9.47 27.67 24.76
CA GLN A 26 -9.09 29.08 24.84
C GLN A 26 -9.50 29.89 23.60
N GLU A 27 -10.33 29.31 22.73
CA GLU A 27 -10.78 29.89 21.45
C GLU A 27 -9.63 30.41 20.56
N LEU A 28 -8.47 29.79 20.65
CA LEU A 28 -7.26 30.25 19.96
C LEU A 28 -7.42 30.07 18.45
N ARG A 29 -7.19 31.14 17.69
CA ARG A 29 -7.09 31.09 16.22
C ARG A 29 -5.67 30.80 15.75
N SER A 30 -4.69 31.33 16.48
CA SER A 30 -3.27 31.15 16.21
C SER A 30 -2.49 30.99 17.51
N ILE A 31 -1.35 30.30 17.42
CA ILE A 31 -0.42 30.09 18.54
C ILE A 31 0.94 30.63 18.08
N PRO A 32 1.67 31.36 18.95
CA PRO A 32 3.04 31.75 18.66
C PRO A 32 3.93 30.52 18.48
N SER A 33 5.08 30.67 17.81
CA SER A 33 5.99 29.53 17.60
C SER A 33 6.39 28.86 18.92
N LEU A 34 6.20 27.55 19.00
CA LEU A 34 6.57 26.70 20.14
C LEU A 34 8.01 26.17 20.04
N SER A 35 8.80 26.71 19.11
CA SER A 35 10.18 26.28 18.83
C SER A 35 11.14 26.42 20.02
N GLN A 36 10.80 27.25 21.00
CA GLN A 36 11.54 27.38 22.26
C GLN A 36 11.41 26.15 23.17
N PHE A 37 10.33 25.37 23.04
CA PHE A 37 10.04 24.21 23.89
C PHE A 37 10.59 22.91 23.26
N ARG A 38 11.91 22.77 23.26
CA ARG A 38 12.59 21.63 22.59
C ARG A 38 12.27 20.27 23.20
N ARG A 39 11.92 20.22 24.48
CA ARG A 39 11.60 18.99 25.22
C ARG A 39 10.09 18.73 25.35
N LEU A 40 9.26 19.48 24.63
CA LEU A 40 7.81 19.30 24.69
C LEU A 40 7.43 17.90 24.21
N ARG A 41 6.70 17.16 25.06
CA ARG A 41 6.23 15.80 24.79
C ARG A 41 4.72 15.73 24.63
N TYR A 42 3.98 16.49 25.44
CA TYR A 42 2.53 16.46 25.48
C TYR A 42 1.96 17.84 25.19
N LEU A 43 1.10 17.92 24.18
CA LEU A 43 0.52 19.17 23.73
C LEU A 43 -1.00 19.04 23.56
N TRP A 44 -1.73 19.72 24.45
CA TRP A 44 -3.18 19.80 24.43
C TRP A 44 -3.65 21.12 23.86
N ILE A 45 -4.26 21.09 22.68
CA ILE A 45 -4.81 22.27 22.01
C ILE A 45 -6.22 21.98 21.49
N ASN A 46 -6.93 21.08 22.16
CA ASN A 46 -8.29 20.72 21.81
C ASN A 46 -9.29 21.85 22.10
N ASN A 47 -10.41 21.86 21.38
CA ASN A 47 -11.49 22.85 21.53
C ASN A 47 -11.02 24.29 21.31
N ASN A 48 -10.31 24.53 20.20
CA ASN A 48 -9.90 25.86 19.77
C ASN A 48 -10.40 26.13 18.33
N LYS A 49 -9.98 27.23 17.72
CA LYS A 49 -10.38 27.64 16.36
C LYS A 49 -9.16 27.67 15.43
N ILE A 50 -8.23 26.73 15.61
CA ILE A 50 -6.96 26.71 14.91
C ILE A 50 -7.15 26.21 13.49
N GLN A 51 -6.55 26.93 12.54
CA GLN A 51 -6.59 26.61 11.11
C GLN A 51 -5.26 26.07 10.58
N ASP A 52 -4.13 26.51 11.18
CA ASP A 52 -2.78 26.17 10.74
C ASP A 52 -1.90 25.66 11.89
N LEU A 53 -0.93 24.80 11.57
CA LEU A 53 -0.02 24.15 12.52
C LEU A 53 1.43 24.65 12.43
N THR A 54 1.64 25.86 11.91
CA THR A 54 2.98 26.46 11.69
C THR A 54 3.80 26.67 12.97
N PHE A 55 3.15 26.61 14.13
CA PHE A 55 3.79 26.81 15.44
C PHE A 55 4.61 25.60 15.93
N LEU A 56 4.44 24.40 15.36
CA LEU A 56 5.09 23.14 15.80
C LEU A 56 6.54 22.97 15.30
N ASN A 57 7.14 24.02 14.77
CA ASN A 57 8.49 23.98 14.24
C ASN A 57 9.51 23.57 15.32
N LYS A 58 10.37 22.60 14.99
CA LYS A 58 11.47 22.11 15.84
C LYS A 58 11.05 21.36 17.12
N ASN A 59 9.79 20.95 17.28
CA ASN A 59 9.33 20.14 18.41
C ASN A 59 9.49 18.62 18.16
N TYR A 60 10.70 18.16 17.91
CA TYR A 60 10.99 16.76 17.50
C TYR A 60 10.63 15.70 18.56
N CYS A 61 10.54 16.09 19.83
CA CYS A 61 10.28 15.19 20.96
C CYS A 61 8.79 15.02 21.28
N LEU A 62 7.87 15.59 20.49
CA LEU A 62 6.43 15.44 20.74
C LEU A 62 6.01 13.97 20.61
N THR A 63 5.37 13.46 21.65
CA THR A 63 4.83 12.09 21.71
C THR A 63 3.32 12.08 21.58
N GLU A 64 2.63 13.09 22.12
CA GLU A 64 1.16 13.17 22.08
C GLU A 64 0.69 14.56 21.66
N LEU A 65 -0.20 14.59 20.66
CA LEU A 65 -0.75 15.81 20.09
C LEU A 65 -2.27 15.72 19.99
N TYR A 66 -2.93 16.58 20.75
CA TYR A 66 -4.38 16.68 20.82
C TYR A 66 -4.85 17.94 20.11
N LEU A 67 -5.41 17.77 18.91
CA LEU A 67 -5.88 18.84 18.02
C LEU A 67 -7.37 18.68 17.67
N ASN A 68 -8.11 17.91 18.46
CA ASN A 68 -9.52 17.66 18.22
C ASN A 68 -10.40 18.90 18.48
N HIS A 69 -11.52 19.00 17.76
CA HIS A 69 -12.40 20.18 17.78
C HIS A 69 -11.63 21.46 17.46
N ASN A 70 -11.04 21.49 16.27
CA ASN A 70 -10.41 22.67 15.68
C ASN A 70 -10.97 22.88 14.27
N GLU A 71 -10.43 23.85 13.55
CA GLU A 71 -10.86 24.21 12.20
C GLU A 71 -9.80 23.91 11.14
N LEU A 72 -8.96 22.89 11.39
CA LEU A 72 -7.84 22.55 10.51
C LEU A 72 -8.35 22.10 9.14
N THR A 73 -7.89 22.76 8.09
CA THR A 73 -8.25 22.42 6.70
C THR A 73 -7.20 21.56 6.01
N ALA A 74 -5.93 21.70 6.44
CA ALA A 74 -4.81 20.92 5.97
C ALA A 74 -3.75 20.77 7.08
N ILE A 75 -2.97 19.69 7.02
CA ILE A 75 -1.83 19.43 7.91
C ILE A 75 -0.49 19.35 7.15
N SER A 76 -0.52 19.56 5.83
CA SER A 76 0.64 19.37 4.96
C SER A 76 1.79 20.31 5.31
N GLY A 77 2.99 19.76 5.46
CA GLY A 77 4.23 20.47 5.77
C GLY A 77 4.44 20.80 7.25
N ALA A 78 3.51 20.47 8.14
CA ALA A 78 3.55 20.89 9.54
C ALA A 78 3.91 19.78 10.53
N LEU A 79 3.81 18.50 10.15
CA LEU A 79 3.95 17.36 11.07
C LEU A 79 5.04 16.36 10.65
N LYS A 80 5.59 16.49 9.44
CA LYS A 80 6.58 15.55 8.87
C LYS A 80 7.80 15.29 9.76
N HIS A 81 8.24 16.27 10.56
CA HIS A 81 9.40 16.17 11.46
C HIS A 81 9.12 15.49 12.81
N LEU A 82 7.86 15.19 13.12
CA LEU A 82 7.44 14.62 14.41
C LEU A 82 7.57 13.09 14.44
N HIS A 83 8.79 12.58 14.29
CA HIS A 83 9.04 11.12 14.20
C HIS A 83 8.73 10.35 15.50
N ALA A 84 8.73 11.03 16.64
CA ALA A 84 8.45 10.45 17.96
C ALA A 84 6.95 10.42 18.31
N LEU A 85 6.08 10.96 17.45
CA LEU A 85 4.65 11.07 17.74
C LEU A 85 3.99 9.69 17.77
N GLN A 86 3.31 9.38 18.87
CA GLN A 86 2.61 8.11 19.10
C GLN A 86 1.09 8.28 19.03
N ILE A 87 0.58 9.41 19.52
CA ILE A 87 -0.86 9.69 19.57
C ILE A 87 -1.16 11.00 18.86
N LEU A 88 -2.04 10.94 17.86
CA LEU A 88 -2.52 12.09 17.12
C LEU A 88 -4.05 12.08 17.04
N LEU A 89 -4.69 13.03 17.72
CA LEU A 89 -6.14 13.19 17.67
C LEU A 89 -6.50 14.44 16.85
N LEU A 90 -7.15 14.21 15.71
CA LEU A 90 -7.55 15.23 14.74
C LEU A 90 -9.06 15.16 14.42
N HIS A 91 -9.85 14.47 15.24
CA HIS A 91 -11.29 14.36 15.03
C HIS A 91 -11.99 15.71 15.18
N ASN A 92 -13.14 15.86 14.50
CA ASN A 92 -13.88 17.13 14.42
C ASN A 92 -12.99 18.27 13.92
N ASN A 93 -12.46 18.12 12.70
CA ASN A 93 -11.74 19.15 11.96
C ASN A 93 -12.30 19.26 10.54
N LYS A 94 -11.71 20.11 9.69
CA LYS A 94 -12.17 20.40 8.33
C LYS A 94 -11.23 19.80 7.27
N LEU A 95 -10.54 18.70 7.57
CA LEU A 95 -9.58 18.07 6.65
C LEU A 95 -10.30 17.41 5.46
N ARG A 96 -9.98 17.84 4.23
CA ARG A 96 -10.67 17.37 3.01
C ARG A 96 -9.87 16.40 2.16
N LYS A 97 -8.54 16.57 2.10
CA LYS A 97 -7.69 15.85 1.14
C LYS A 97 -6.99 14.69 1.82
N LEU A 98 -7.47 13.47 1.57
CA LEU A 98 -6.93 12.24 2.15
C LEU A 98 -5.46 12.04 1.78
N ASP A 99 -5.13 12.08 0.49
CA ASP A 99 -3.76 11.86 0.01
C ASP A 99 -2.73 12.80 0.62
N LYS A 100 -3.07 14.09 0.73
CA LYS A 100 -2.18 15.09 1.31
C LYS A 100 -1.96 14.84 2.80
N THR A 101 -3.03 14.47 3.50
CA THR A 101 -2.99 14.14 4.93
C THR A 101 -2.11 12.92 5.14
N VAL A 102 -2.38 11.82 4.43
CA VAL A 102 -1.63 10.56 4.56
C VAL A 102 -0.16 10.71 4.17
N LYS A 103 0.15 11.45 3.10
CA LYS A 103 1.55 11.74 2.69
C LYS A 103 2.34 12.45 3.79
N GLU A 104 1.70 13.35 4.53
CA GLU A 104 2.32 14.01 5.68
C GLU A 104 2.60 13.02 6.80
N LEU A 105 1.63 12.15 7.11
CA LEU A 105 1.71 11.22 8.23
C LEU A 105 2.65 10.03 7.96
N LYS A 106 2.94 9.71 6.69
CA LYS A 106 3.75 8.54 6.29
C LYS A 106 5.16 8.51 6.88
N GLY A 107 5.72 9.67 7.24
CA GLY A 107 7.04 9.76 7.89
C GLY A 107 7.05 9.45 9.38
N MET A 108 5.89 9.22 10.01
CA MET A 108 5.77 8.98 11.45
C MET A 108 5.73 7.48 11.75
N ILE A 109 6.93 6.94 12.01
CA ILE A 109 7.13 5.50 12.24
C ILE A 109 6.56 5.08 13.60
N SER A 110 6.51 6.00 14.58
CA SER A 110 6.06 5.72 15.95
C SER A 110 4.56 5.88 16.15
N LEU A 111 3.80 6.30 15.14
CA LEU A 111 2.39 6.65 15.28
C LEU A 111 1.53 5.40 15.49
N GLN A 112 0.97 5.26 16.70
CA GLN A 112 0.16 4.10 17.08
C GLN A 112 -1.34 4.42 17.07
N THR A 113 -1.72 5.60 17.54
CA THR A 113 -3.12 6.02 17.65
C THR A 113 -3.38 7.22 16.77
N LEU A 114 -4.31 7.07 15.82
CA LEU A 114 -4.75 8.11 14.92
C LEU A 114 -6.27 8.22 14.95
N ASN A 115 -6.79 9.44 15.03
CA ASN A 115 -8.22 9.69 14.94
C ASN A 115 -8.49 10.86 14.00
N LEU A 116 -9.09 10.58 12.84
CA LEU A 116 -9.51 11.56 11.84
C LEU A 116 -11.04 11.57 11.66
N PHE A 117 -11.79 10.90 12.54
CA PHE A 117 -13.25 10.85 12.49
C PHE A 117 -13.88 12.26 12.46
N CYS A 118 -15.07 12.39 11.86
CA CYS A 118 -15.72 13.68 11.64
C CYS A 118 -14.84 14.72 10.92
N ASN A 119 -14.09 14.27 9.91
CA ASN A 119 -13.50 15.15 8.91
C ASN A 119 -14.13 14.84 7.55
N PRO A 120 -14.24 15.82 6.63
CA PRO A 120 -14.72 15.56 5.28
C PRO A 120 -13.99 14.43 4.55
N LEU A 121 -12.68 14.24 4.79
CA LEU A 121 -11.91 13.14 4.21
C LEU A 121 -12.38 11.74 4.64
N ALA A 122 -13.09 11.64 5.76
CA ALA A 122 -13.56 10.36 6.28
C ALA A 122 -14.85 9.87 5.58
N GLN A 123 -15.41 10.69 4.68
CA GLN A 123 -16.55 10.32 3.84
C GLN A 123 -16.15 9.46 2.63
N ASP A 124 -14.85 9.41 2.31
CA ASP A 124 -14.34 8.59 1.22
C ASP A 124 -14.51 7.09 1.57
N PRO A 125 -15.10 6.27 0.68
CA PRO A 125 -15.31 4.84 0.94
C PRO A 125 -14.00 4.08 1.21
N ASP A 126 -12.91 4.50 0.58
CA ASP A 126 -11.60 3.84 0.68
C ASP A 126 -10.74 4.40 1.80
N TYR A 127 -11.21 5.43 2.50
CA TYR A 127 -10.51 6.14 3.57
C TYR A 127 -9.78 5.19 4.53
N ARG A 128 -10.52 4.23 5.11
CA ARG A 128 -9.99 3.38 6.17
C ARG A 128 -8.88 2.45 5.65
N LEU A 129 -9.12 1.76 4.54
CA LEU A 129 -8.16 0.82 3.98
C LEU A 129 -6.93 1.54 3.43
N TYR A 130 -7.11 2.69 2.80
CA TYR A 130 -6.01 3.51 2.29
C TYR A 130 -5.09 4.02 3.41
N VAL A 131 -5.67 4.47 4.53
CA VAL A 131 -4.90 4.90 5.71
C VAL A 131 -4.15 3.72 6.32
N ILE A 132 -4.79 2.55 6.46
CA ILE A 132 -4.17 1.33 6.99
C ILE A 132 -3.00 0.87 6.12
N TYR A 133 -3.16 0.89 4.79
CA TYR A 133 -2.10 0.54 3.85
C TYR A 133 -0.92 1.52 3.95
N SER A 134 -1.23 2.82 3.98
CA SER A 134 -0.21 3.86 3.90
C SER A 134 0.54 4.09 5.22
N LEU A 135 -0.11 3.81 6.36
CA LEU A 135 0.41 4.01 7.71
C LEU A 135 0.43 2.68 8.49
N PRO A 136 1.41 1.79 8.22
CA PRO A 136 1.44 0.46 8.82
C PRO A 136 1.67 0.50 10.34
N SER A 137 2.26 1.56 10.89
CA SER A 137 2.52 1.76 12.32
C SER A 137 1.23 1.93 13.15
N VAL A 138 0.14 2.40 12.54
CA VAL A 138 -1.11 2.70 13.25
C VAL A 138 -1.78 1.41 13.70
N GLN A 139 -2.03 1.31 15.01
CA GLN A 139 -2.72 0.19 15.65
C GLN A 139 -4.19 0.52 15.95
N LEU A 140 -4.47 1.77 16.29
CA LEU A 140 -5.80 2.26 16.63
C LEU A 140 -6.19 3.40 15.67
N LEU A 141 -7.20 3.16 14.83
CA LEU A 141 -7.71 4.13 13.87
C LEU A 141 -9.19 4.43 14.17
N ASP A 142 -9.51 5.70 14.44
CA ASP A 142 -10.87 6.18 14.72
C ASP A 142 -11.58 5.40 15.84
N ARG A 143 -10.84 5.15 16.92
CA ARG A 143 -11.28 4.37 18.10
C ARG A 143 -11.54 2.89 17.83
N LYS A 144 -11.19 2.38 16.64
CA LYS A 144 -11.27 0.96 16.28
C LYS A 144 -9.87 0.41 16.06
N SER A 145 -9.57 -0.75 16.66
CA SER A 145 -8.32 -1.44 16.41
C SER A 145 -8.22 -1.84 14.93
N VAL A 146 -7.05 -1.68 14.34
CA VAL A 146 -6.75 -2.16 12.99
C VAL A 146 -6.54 -3.67 13.05
N THR A 147 -7.43 -4.41 12.41
CA THR A 147 -7.38 -5.88 12.39
C THR A 147 -6.43 -6.39 11.31
N GLN A 148 -5.90 -7.60 11.50
CA GLN A 148 -5.03 -8.24 10.51
C GLN A 148 -5.73 -8.44 9.16
N ARG A 149 -7.02 -8.81 9.18
CA ARG A 149 -7.84 -8.97 7.97
C ARG A 149 -7.92 -7.67 7.17
N GLU A 150 -8.09 -6.52 7.83
CA GLU A 150 -8.10 -5.22 7.14
C GLU A 150 -6.74 -4.91 6.51
N ARG A 151 -5.62 -5.26 7.18
CA ARG A 151 -4.28 -5.09 6.61
C ARG A 151 -4.07 -5.93 5.36
N GLU A 152 -4.49 -7.19 5.39
CA GLU A 152 -4.41 -8.10 4.24
C GLU A 152 -5.26 -7.60 3.07
N LEU A 153 -6.49 -7.16 3.35
CA LEU A 153 -7.36 -6.56 2.33
C LEU A 153 -6.75 -5.29 1.73
N ALA A 154 -6.23 -4.39 2.58
CA ALA A 154 -5.59 -3.16 2.12
C ALA A 154 -4.33 -3.46 1.27
N LEU A 155 -3.52 -4.45 1.67
CA LEU A 155 -2.40 -4.92 0.88
C LEU A 155 -2.84 -5.48 -0.48
N HIS A 156 -3.87 -6.33 -0.52
CA HIS A 156 -4.37 -6.90 -1.77
C HIS A 156 -4.91 -5.82 -2.73
N LEU A 157 -5.56 -4.77 -2.20
CA LEU A 157 -6.13 -3.71 -3.02
C LEU A 157 -5.07 -2.75 -3.57
N TYR A 158 -4.08 -2.36 -2.76
CA TYR A 158 -3.11 -1.31 -3.13
C TYR A 158 -1.73 -1.85 -3.54
N ASN A 159 -1.46 -3.14 -3.37
CA ASN A 159 -0.23 -3.78 -3.83
C ASN A 159 -0.51 -4.69 -5.04
N CYS A 160 -0.44 -4.10 -6.23
CA CYS A 160 -0.68 -4.80 -7.50
C CYS A 160 0.29 -5.97 -7.77
N GLU A 161 1.50 -5.93 -7.21
CA GLU A 161 2.46 -7.04 -7.33
C GLU A 161 2.02 -8.26 -6.53
N TRP A 162 1.46 -8.06 -5.33
CA TRP A 162 0.90 -9.14 -4.53
C TRP A 162 -0.31 -9.80 -5.20
N SER A 163 -1.20 -9.01 -5.82
CA SER A 163 -2.33 -9.55 -6.59
C SER A 163 -1.87 -10.39 -7.77
N ARG A 164 -0.79 -9.97 -8.47
CA ARG A 164 -0.18 -10.77 -9.55
C ARG A 164 0.48 -12.04 -9.01
N VAL A 165 1.18 -11.98 -7.87
CA VAL A 165 1.84 -13.14 -7.27
C VAL A 165 0.83 -14.15 -6.74
N VAL A 166 -0.23 -13.74 -6.06
CA VAL A 166 -1.28 -14.64 -5.56
C VAL A 166 -2.05 -15.30 -6.73
N GLN A 167 -2.38 -14.55 -7.78
CA GLN A 167 -2.98 -15.12 -9.00
C GLN A 167 -2.03 -16.11 -9.69
N SER A 168 -0.72 -15.86 -9.63
CA SER A 168 0.29 -16.77 -10.18
C SER A 168 0.48 -18.04 -9.31
N ILE A 169 0.34 -17.93 -7.99
CA ILE A 169 0.41 -19.05 -7.04
C ILE A 169 -0.87 -19.91 -7.09
N ALA A 170 -2.01 -19.35 -7.53
CA ALA A 170 -3.26 -20.10 -7.73
C ALA A 170 -3.19 -21.19 -8.83
N PHE A 171 -2.04 -21.35 -9.51
CA PHE A 171 -1.71 -22.55 -10.29
C PHE A 171 -1.59 -23.79 -9.38
N GLY A 172 -2.73 -24.36 -8.97
CA GLY A 172 -2.76 -25.67 -8.30
C GLY A 172 -3.96 -25.95 -7.40
N LYS A 173 -4.79 -24.96 -7.05
CA LYS A 173 -6.03 -25.21 -6.30
C LYS A 173 -7.23 -24.61 -7.03
N ARG A 174 -8.09 -25.48 -7.55
CA ARG A 174 -9.41 -25.10 -8.09
C ARG A 174 -10.25 -24.55 -6.93
N VAL A 175 -10.49 -23.25 -6.92
CA VAL A 175 -11.56 -22.66 -6.09
C VAL A 175 -12.86 -22.92 -6.84
N ASN A 176 -13.70 -23.81 -6.30
CA ASN A 176 -15.05 -24.03 -6.81
C ASN A 176 -15.95 -22.90 -6.33
N THR A 177 -15.96 -21.77 -7.04
CA THR A 177 -17.00 -20.76 -6.85
C THR A 177 -18.18 -21.14 -7.73
N THR A 178 -19.24 -21.68 -7.13
CA THR A 178 -20.54 -21.85 -7.79
C THR A 178 -21.14 -20.46 -8.03
N LEU A 179 -21.01 -19.94 -9.24
CA LEU A 179 -21.65 -18.70 -9.65
C LEU A 179 -23.10 -19.02 -10.04
N GLY A 180 -24.03 -18.72 -9.13
CA GLY A 180 -25.46 -18.67 -9.41
C GLY A 180 -25.82 -17.41 -10.20
N THR A 181 -26.55 -17.64 -11.29
CA THR A 181 -27.66 -16.85 -11.86
C THR A 181 -27.52 -15.34 -12.05
N GLU A 182 -27.36 -14.99 -13.33
CA GLU A 182 -27.95 -13.87 -14.12
C GLU A 182 -28.54 -12.64 -13.38
N VAL A 183 -28.14 -11.43 -13.80
CA VAL A 183 -28.93 -10.49 -14.63
C VAL A 183 -27.96 -9.42 -15.18
N GLY A 184 -28.18 -8.99 -16.43
CA GLY A 184 -27.23 -8.26 -17.27
C GLY A 184 -27.17 -6.73 -17.09
N SER A 185 -26.19 -6.12 -17.74
CA SER A 185 -26.43 -5.02 -18.69
C SER A 185 -25.19 -4.78 -19.56
N ASP A 186 -25.45 -4.60 -20.85
CA ASP A 186 -24.51 -4.34 -21.95
C ASP A 186 -23.57 -3.15 -21.74
N ARG A 187 -22.35 -3.23 -22.31
CA ARG A 187 -21.97 -2.60 -23.60
C ARG A 187 -20.45 -2.59 -23.76
N TYR A 188 -20.00 -3.16 -24.88
CA TYR A 188 -18.94 -2.71 -25.81
C TYR A 188 -18.33 -3.93 -26.49
N THR A 189 -18.96 -4.33 -27.58
CA THR A 189 -18.46 -5.28 -28.57
C THR A 189 -17.33 -4.62 -29.36
N GLN A 190 -16.09 -5.08 -29.18
CA GLN A 190 -15.04 -4.94 -30.20
C GLN A 190 -14.81 -6.29 -30.88
N ARG A 191 -15.08 -6.30 -32.19
CA ARG A 191 -14.92 -7.44 -33.10
C ARG A 191 -13.52 -8.06 -32.98
N ALA A 192 -13.47 -9.38 -32.79
CA ALA A 192 -12.26 -10.16 -32.93
C ALA A 192 -11.71 -10.05 -34.36
N ARG A 193 -10.52 -9.46 -34.52
CA ARG A 193 -9.73 -9.61 -35.75
C ARG A 193 -9.14 -11.01 -35.76
N ARG A 194 -9.49 -11.82 -36.77
CA ARG A 194 -8.73 -13.05 -37.07
C ARG A 194 -7.33 -12.64 -37.51
N LEU A 195 -6.33 -12.99 -36.71
CA LEU A 195 -4.91 -12.81 -37.02
C LEU A 195 -4.47 -13.92 -37.98
N ILE A 196 -4.07 -13.53 -39.19
CA ILE A 196 -3.54 -14.42 -40.24
C ILE A 196 -2.00 -14.36 -40.15
N VAL A 197 -1.35 -15.51 -40.07
CA VAL A 197 0.12 -15.63 -40.12
C VAL A 197 0.59 -15.41 -41.56
N PRO A 198 1.58 -14.54 -41.83
CA PRO A 198 2.15 -14.39 -43.18
C PRO A 198 2.82 -15.68 -43.65
N SER A 199 2.57 -16.10 -44.89
CA SER A 199 3.19 -17.30 -45.47
C SER A 199 4.67 -17.03 -45.79
N GLY A 200 5.58 -17.78 -45.17
CA GLY A 200 7.01 -17.74 -45.46
C GLY A 200 7.95 -17.74 -44.24
N TYR A 201 7.43 -17.82 -43.01
CA TYR A 201 8.27 -17.83 -41.81
C TYR A 201 8.69 -19.25 -41.42
N GLU A 202 9.97 -19.58 -41.60
CA GLU A 202 10.58 -20.81 -41.06
C GLU A 202 11.12 -20.57 -39.64
N PHE A 203 10.87 -21.53 -38.75
CA PHE A 203 11.24 -21.49 -37.34
C PHE A 203 12.76 -21.66 -37.16
N GLY A 204 13.47 -20.58 -36.92
CA GLY A 204 14.91 -20.57 -36.63
C GLY A 204 15.23 -20.55 -35.14
N ASN A 205 16.27 -21.29 -34.74
CA ASN A 205 16.84 -21.34 -33.38
C ASN A 205 17.15 -19.94 -32.80
N HIS A 206 17.12 -19.87 -31.46
CA HIS A 206 17.01 -18.68 -30.61
C HIS A 206 18.13 -17.61 -30.67
N THR A 207 18.86 -17.46 -31.78
CA THR A 207 19.95 -16.49 -31.92
C THR A 207 19.70 -15.38 -32.95
N ASN A 208 18.50 -15.29 -33.55
CA ASN A 208 18.17 -14.15 -34.40
C ASN A 208 17.68 -12.95 -33.56
N LYS A 209 18.60 -12.01 -33.31
CA LYS A 209 18.26 -10.65 -32.86
C LYS A 209 17.69 -9.87 -34.06
N VAL A 210 16.41 -10.09 -34.37
CA VAL A 210 15.67 -9.20 -35.25
C VAL A 210 15.40 -7.91 -34.46
N LEU A 211 15.90 -6.79 -34.98
CA LEU A 211 15.66 -5.47 -34.38
C LEU A 211 14.24 -5.04 -34.75
N PHE A 212 13.37 -4.89 -33.76
CA PHE A 212 12.00 -4.40 -33.96
C PHE A 212 12.00 -2.88 -33.81
N GLU A 213 11.48 -2.16 -34.81
CA GLU A 213 11.34 -0.69 -34.74
C GLU A 213 10.31 -0.26 -33.67
N ASN A 214 9.35 -1.13 -33.34
CA ASN A 214 8.29 -0.87 -32.37
C ASN A 214 8.30 -1.94 -31.25
N PRO A 215 8.35 -1.56 -29.96
CA PRO A 215 8.49 -2.50 -28.85
C PRO A 215 7.24 -3.36 -28.61
N GLU A 216 6.07 -2.91 -29.05
CA GLU A 216 4.79 -3.62 -28.87
C GLU A 216 4.72 -4.89 -29.74
N ASP A 217 5.27 -4.84 -30.96
CA ASP A 217 5.29 -5.98 -31.88
C ASP A 217 6.22 -7.09 -31.39
N ALA A 218 7.34 -6.72 -30.77
CA ALA A 218 8.26 -7.68 -30.15
C ALA A 218 7.62 -8.38 -28.94
N ILE A 219 6.81 -7.66 -28.16
CA ILE A 219 6.06 -8.21 -27.03
C ILE A 219 4.96 -9.14 -27.53
N LEU A 220 4.21 -8.75 -28.56
CA LEU A 220 3.15 -9.54 -29.17
C LEU A 220 3.69 -10.85 -29.76
N LEU A 221 4.80 -10.81 -30.50
CA LEU A 221 5.45 -12.01 -31.03
C LEU A 221 6.00 -12.92 -29.93
N ARG A 222 6.59 -12.34 -28.88
CA ARG A 222 7.09 -13.12 -27.73
C ARG A 222 5.94 -13.72 -26.91
N ALA A 223 4.79 -13.06 -26.86
CA ALA A 223 3.57 -13.58 -26.24
C ALA A 223 2.97 -14.72 -27.09
N MET A 224 2.92 -14.58 -28.41
CA MET A 224 2.45 -15.62 -29.33
C MET A 224 3.36 -16.85 -29.33
N ALA A 225 4.68 -16.67 -29.32
CA ALA A 225 5.63 -17.77 -29.23
C ALA A 225 5.54 -18.56 -27.91
N ARG A 226 5.04 -17.93 -26.83
CA ARG A 226 4.80 -18.57 -25.52
C ARG A 226 3.39 -19.16 -25.37
N ALA A 227 2.47 -18.85 -26.28
CA ALA A 227 1.07 -19.30 -26.20
C ALA A 227 0.90 -20.75 -26.69
N LEU A 228 1.84 -21.29 -27.47
CA LEU A 228 1.90 -22.71 -27.78
C LEU A 228 2.54 -23.44 -26.59
N MET A 229 1.72 -24.05 -25.74
CA MET A 229 2.20 -24.93 -24.68
C MET A 229 2.62 -26.28 -25.28
N GLU A 230 3.93 -26.54 -25.31
CA GLU A 230 4.48 -27.86 -25.59
C GLU A 230 4.58 -28.67 -24.31
N PHE A 231 3.76 -29.72 -24.21
CA PHE A 231 3.99 -30.76 -23.20
C PHE A 231 4.80 -31.88 -23.83
N SER A 232 5.92 -32.21 -23.20
CA SER A 232 6.63 -33.44 -23.47
C SER A 232 6.45 -34.38 -22.30
N TYR A 233 5.82 -35.52 -22.56
CA TYR A 233 5.65 -36.56 -21.56
C TYR A 233 6.80 -37.56 -21.68
N PHE A 234 7.37 -37.92 -20.54
CA PHE A 234 8.46 -38.86 -20.43
C PHE A 234 7.96 -40.08 -19.65
N ASP A 235 7.99 -41.25 -20.30
CA ASP A 235 7.51 -42.50 -19.71
C ASP A 235 8.59 -43.07 -18.78
N TRP A 236 8.54 -42.66 -17.51
CA TRP A 236 9.54 -43.04 -16.49
C TRP A 236 9.63 -44.55 -16.25
N ASN A 237 8.59 -45.31 -16.62
CA ASN A 237 8.59 -46.77 -16.49
C ASN A 237 9.53 -47.47 -17.47
N LYS A 238 10.01 -46.76 -18.50
CA LYS A 238 10.97 -47.29 -19.49
C LYS A 238 12.42 -46.88 -19.20
N VAL A 239 12.65 -46.16 -18.11
CA VAL A 239 13.96 -45.63 -17.74
C VAL A 239 14.57 -46.60 -16.73
N ALA A 240 15.61 -47.32 -17.16
CA ALA A 240 16.31 -48.26 -16.27
C ALA A 240 16.89 -47.52 -15.07
N THR A 241 16.73 -48.08 -13.87
CA THR A 241 17.30 -47.52 -12.65
C THR A 241 18.83 -47.73 -12.60
N CYS A 242 19.56 -46.87 -11.87
CA CYS A 242 21.03 -46.92 -11.80
C CYS A 242 21.60 -48.28 -11.31
N GLN A 243 20.79 -49.10 -10.63
CA GLN A 243 21.16 -50.47 -10.24
C GLN A 243 21.02 -51.47 -11.39
N GLU A 244 20.01 -51.32 -12.25
CA GLU A 244 19.75 -52.22 -13.39
C GLU A 244 20.76 -52.00 -14.53
N GLY A 245 21.21 -50.77 -14.75
CA GLY A 245 22.22 -50.44 -15.76
C GLY A 245 23.61 -51.01 -15.51
N ARG A 246 23.91 -51.50 -14.31
CA ARG A 246 25.21 -52.11 -13.96
C ARG A 246 25.26 -53.62 -14.22
N LEU A 247 24.12 -54.29 -14.28
CA LEU A 247 24.05 -55.75 -14.38
C LEU A 247 23.77 -56.25 -15.81
N VAL A 248 23.36 -55.37 -16.72
CA VAL A 248 22.96 -55.77 -18.07
C VAL A 248 23.61 -54.86 -19.11
N ASN A 249 24.62 -55.37 -19.82
CA ASN A 249 25.08 -54.82 -21.09
C ASN A 249 24.03 -55.08 -22.19
N LYS A 250 22.84 -54.46 -22.08
CA LYS A 250 21.87 -54.42 -23.17
C LYS A 250 21.92 -53.06 -23.84
N ALA A 251 22.06 -53.07 -25.16
CA ALA A 251 21.90 -51.88 -25.98
C ALA A 251 20.53 -51.26 -25.68
N VAL A 252 20.55 -50.00 -25.23
CA VAL A 252 19.37 -49.28 -24.79
C VAL A 252 18.62 -48.79 -26.02
N GLU A 253 17.35 -49.17 -26.18
CA GLU A 253 16.51 -48.62 -27.25
C GLU A 253 16.39 -47.10 -27.10
N PRO A 254 16.45 -46.33 -28.21
CA PRO A 254 16.36 -44.88 -28.15
C PRO A 254 14.99 -44.44 -27.64
N TRP A 255 15.00 -43.65 -26.58
CA TRP A 255 13.81 -43.10 -25.91
C TRP A 255 12.97 -42.29 -26.89
N LYS A 256 11.67 -42.57 -26.94
CA LYS A 256 10.71 -41.82 -27.76
C LYS A 256 10.08 -40.71 -26.95
N LYS A 257 10.40 -39.47 -27.29
CA LYS A 257 9.75 -38.27 -26.79
C LYS A 257 8.50 -38.01 -27.64
N LEU A 258 7.33 -38.00 -27.01
CA LEU A 258 6.08 -37.55 -27.64
C LEU A 258 5.83 -36.10 -27.25
N THR A 259 5.82 -35.22 -28.25
CA THR A 259 5.53 -33.80 -28.08
C THR A 259 4.13 -33.55 -28.61
N VAL A 260 3.23 -33.08 -27.75
CA VAL A 260 1.86 -32.71 -28.16
C VAL A 260 1.77 -31.18 -28.14
N GLN A 261 1.47 -30.60 -29.31
CA GLN A 261 1.27 -29.17 -29.50
C GLN A 261 -0.23 -28.88 -29.59
N PHE A 262 -0.72 -27.94 -28.78
CA PHE A 262 -2.10 -27.46 -28.83
C PHE A 262 -2.13 -26.03 -29.36
N ARG A 263 -2.89 -25.81 -30.44
CA ARG A 263 -3.16 -24.49 -31.02
C ARG A 263 -4.32 -23.79 -30.33
#